data_AF-A0A7W8DKS1-F1
#
_entry.id   AF-A0A7W8DKS1-F1
#
_cell.length_a   1.000
_cell.length_b   1.000
_cell.length_c   1.000
_cell.angle_alpha   90.00
_cell.angle_beta   90.00
_cell.angle_gamma   90.00
#
_symmetry.space_group_name_H-M   'P 1'
#
loop_
_entity.id
_entity.type
_entity.pdbx_description
1 polymer ?
#
loop_
_entity_poly.entity_id
_entity_poly.type
_entity_poly.pdbx_seq_one_letter_code
_entity_poly.pdbx_strand_id
1 'polypeptide(L)'
;MTTGTLPNGNPYEASRKVLDWSRCDVERRFGFHGGRFTTPGKVPSFILALLLAATFYTTIILLQQKWPHTRWFAAMFLERGPCPYPTMLLFFWALTLLFIKWRKLLFQQRSFGLSIIPQEPEFVLTSATAREVRDRMCHLVDNPHHFVLFNRIDLALANLHNIGHTADVAAILKVQSENDEAQVAASYGIIQGFMWGIPVLGFIGTVQGLSQAIGAFTDTLTAGGDLVAIRASLKTVTGGLATAFETTLVALVCAFALQLIVSFLQAMESEFLDNCNDICSRQVAGRLRLQED
;
A
#
# COMPACT_ATOMS: atom_id res chain seq x y z
N MET A 1 7.47 -63.77 1.92
CA MET A 1 8.29 -62.74 1.26
C MET A 1 7.38 -61.89 0.40
N THR A 2 6.82 -60.83 0.98
CA THR A 2 6.02 -59.83 0.27
C THR A 2 6.85 -58.57 0.19
N THR A 3 7.45 -58.34 -0.97
CA THR A 3 8.21 -57.13 -1.31
C THR A 3 7.26 -55.94 -1.31
N GLY A 4 7.32 -55.13 -0.25
CA GLY A 4 6.67 -53.83 -0.18
C GLY A 4 7.32 -52.87 -1.18
N THR A 5 6.56 -52.50 -2.21
CA THR A 5 6.89 -51.38 -3.09
C THR A 5 6.82 -50.08 -2.28
N LEU A 6 7.96 -49.44 -2.06
CA LEU A 6 8.03 -48.07 -1.55
C LEU A 6 7.30 -47.15 -2.55
N PRO A 7 6.43 -46.23 -2.09
CA PRO A 7 5.85 -45.23 -2.98
C PRO A 7 6.97 -44.31 -3.47
N ASN A 8 7.24 -44.37 -4.79
CA ASN A 8 8.09 -43.44 -5.53
C ASN A 8 7.39 -42.07 -5.66
N GLY A 9 7.14 -41.41 -4.53
CA GLY A 9 6.72 -40.01 -4.46
C GLY A 9 7.93 -39.15 -4.10
N ASN A 10 8.19 -38.11 -4.88
CA ASN A 10 9.22 -37.14 -4.57
C ASN A 10 8.95 -36.52 -3.18
N PRO A 11 9.84 -36.62 -2.18
CA PRO A 11 9.61 -36.06 -0.85
C PRO A 11 9.49 -34.53 -0.83
N TYR A 12 9.77 -33.87 -1.97
CA TYR A 12 9.60 -32.43 -2.19
C TYR A 12 8.31 -32.06 -2.95
N GLU A 13 7.45 -33.02 -3.31
CA GLU A 13 6.03 -32.76 -3.63
C GLU A 13 5.27 -32.50 -2.32
N ALA A 14 5.73 -31.52 -1.54
CA ALA A 14 4.98 -31.00 -0.43
C ALA A 14 3.61 -30.54 -0.98
N SER A 15 2.55 -31.15 -0.46
CA SER A 15 1.14 -30.80 -0.68
C SER A 15 0.98 -29.38 -1.19
N ARG A 16 0.51 -29.23 -2.43
CA ARG A 16 0.27 -27.93 -3.07
C ARG A 16 -0.77 -27.17 -2.24
N LYS A 17 -0.32 -26.43 -1.22
CA LYS A 17 -1.22 -25.69 -0.33
C LYS A 17 -1.98 -24.65 -1.13
N VAL A 18 -3.24 -24.43 -0.79
CA VAL A 18 -4.16 -23.61 -1.59
C VAL A 18 -3.80 -22.13 -1.51
N LEU A 19 -3.22 -21.70 -0.37
CA LEU A 19 -2.66 -20.36 -0.19
C LEU A 19 -1.24 -20.44 0.41
N ASP A 20 -0.25 -20.16 -0.44
CA ASP A 20 1.16 -20.06 -0.06
C ASP A 20 1.60 -18.59 -0.03
N TRP A 21 1.77 -18.05 1.19
CA TRP A 21 2.28 -16.68 1.39
C TRP A 21 3.72 -16.51 0.88
N SER A 22 4.54 -17.57 0.97
CA SER A 22 5.94 -17.51 0.55
C SER A 22 6.12 -17.39 -0.96
N ARG A 23 5.20 -17.97 -1.75
CA ARG A 23 5.23 -17.94 -3.23
C ARG A 23 4.31 -16.89 -3.86
N CYS A 24 3.26 -16.45 -3.17
CA CYS A 24 2.27 -15.54 -3.73
C CYS A 24 2.40 -14.08 -3.25
N ASP A 25 3.16 -13.81 -2.19
CA ASP A 25 3.45 -12.42 -1.82
C ASP A 25 4.30 -11.75 -2.90
N VAL A 26 3.87 -10.56 -3.33
CA VAL A 26 4.51 -9.83 -4.44
C VAL A 26 5.96 -9.51 -4.07
N GLU A 27 6.23 -9.19 -2.80
CA GLU A 27 7.57 -8.81 -2.34
C GLU A 27 8.50 -10.02 -2.26
N ARG A 28 8.00 -11.17 -1.81
CA ARG A 28 8.76 -12.43 -1.77
C ARG A 28 9.05 -13.00 -3.16
N ARG A 29 8.17 -12.79 -4.14
CA ARG A 29 8.47 -13.11 -5.55
C ARG A 29 9.68 -12.36 -6.09
N PHE A 30 9.94 -11.16 -5.58
CA PHE A 30 11.13 -10.37 -5.89
C PHE A 30 12.29 -10.60 -4.90
N GLY A 31 12.20 -11.59 -4.00
CA GLY A 31 13.26 -11.95 -3.06
C GLY A 31 13.33 -11.09 -1.78
N PHE A 32 12.32 -10.26 -1.50
CA PHE A 32 12.29 -9.41 -0.31
C PHE A 32 11.40 -9.98 0.80
N HIS A 33 11.74 -9.67 2.06
CA HIS A 33 10.91 -10.02 3.21
C HIS A 33 9.64 -9.17 3.20
N GLY A 34 8.49 -9.80 2.95
CA GLY A 34 7.19 -9.15 2.97
C GLY A 34 6.85 -8.58 4.35
N GLY A 35 6.38 -7.32 4.39
CA GLY A 35 5.85 -6.71 5.62
C GLY A 35 4.61 -7.44 6.15
N ARG A 36 4.32 -7.29 7.45
CA ARG A 36 3.18 -7.93 8.13
C ARG A 36 1.84 -7.48 7.52
N PHE A 37 0.97 -8.44 7.19
CA PHE A 37 -0.33 -8.21 6.55
C PHE A 37 -0.24 -7.36 5.29
N THR A 38 -0.87 -6.17 5.26
CA THR A 38 -0.85 -5.28 4.10
C THR A 38 0.29 -4.27 4.15
N THR A 39 1.23 -4.33 5.10
CA THR A 39 2.34 -3.37 5.17
C THR A 39 3.32 -3.58 4.01
N PRO A 40 3.58 -2.55 3.19
CA PRO A 40 4.56 -2.64 2.10
C PRO A 40 5.99 -2.50 2.63
N GLY A 41 6.93 -3.21 2.01
CA GLY A 41 8.36 -3.10 2.21
C GLY A 41 8.90 -1.80 1.63
N LYS A 42 9.69 -1.08 2.43
CA LYS A 42 10.21 0.25 2.07
C LYS A 42 11.27 0.21 0.97
N VAL A 43 12.16 -0.79 1.00
CA VAL A 43 13.27 -0.95 0.05
C VAL A 43 12.79 -1.39 -1.35
N PRO A 44 12.00 -2.47 -1.50
CA PRO A 44 11.54 -2.87 -2.84
C PRO A 44 10.65 -1.82 -3.49
N SER A 45 9.80 -1.14 -2.71
CA SER A 45 8.97 -0.04 -3.22
C SER A 45 9.81 1.14 -3.70
N PHE A 46 10.90 1.48 -3.00
CA PHE A 46 11.79 2.57 -3.42
C PHE A 46 12.54 2.25 -4.71
N ILE A 47 13.07 1.03 -4.86
CA ILE A 47 13.77 0.61 -6.09
C ILE A 47 12.81 0.66 -7.28
N LEU A 48 11.61 0.13 -7.12
CA LEU A 48 10.61 0.15 -8.19
C LEU A 48 10.15 1.59 -8.50
N ALA A 49 10.06 2.46 -7.49
CA ALA A 49 9.78 3.88 -7.69
C ALA A 49 10.87 4.59 -8.51
N LEU A 50 12.14 4.31 -8.24
CA LEU A 50 13.26 4.85 -9.03
C LEU A 50 13.18 4.39 -10.49
N LEU A 51 12.89 3.10 -10.73
CA LEU A 51 12.71 2.57 -12.08
C LEU A 51 11.53 3.24 -12.79
N LEU A 52 10.39 3.43 -12.12
CA LEU A 52 9.23 4.11 -12.68
C LEU A 52 9.54 5.58 -12.99
N ALA A 53 10.21 6.29 -12.08
CA ALA A 53 10.63 7.67 -12.31
C ALA A 53 11.60 7.78 -13.50
N ALA A 54 12.62 6.90 -13.58
CA ALA A 54 13.56 6.87 -14.70
C ALA A 54 12.84 6.55 -16.02
N THR A 55 11.89 5.62 -16.01
CA THR A 55 11.07 5.27 -17.19
C THR A 55 10.21 6.45 -17.62
N PHE A 56 9.60 7.16 -16.66
CA PHE A 56 8.79 8.34 -16.92
C PHE A 56 9.59 9.46 -17.59
N TYR A 57 10.74 9.83 -17.02
CA TYR A 57 11.62 10.85 -17.62
C TYR A 57 12.17 10.44 -18.98
N THR A 58 12.58 9.18 -19.13
CA THR A 58 13.03 8.64 -20.41
C THR A 58 11.93 8.73 -21.47
N THR A 59 10.69 8.39 -21.10
CA THR A 59 9.53 8.47 -21.99
C THR A 59 9.22 9.91 -22.40
N ILE A 60 9.30 10.87 -21.47
CA ILE A 60 9.14 12.29 -21.78
C ILE A 60 10.18 12.76 -22.80
N ILE A 61 11.45 12.40 -22.61
CA ILE A 61 12.54 12.78 -23.52
C ILE A 61 12.33 12.18 -24.91
N LEU A 62 11.96 10.90 -25.00
CA LEU A 62 11.68 10.23 -26.28
C LEU A 62 10.44 10.80 -26.99
N LEU A 63 9.39 11.13 -26.24
CA LEU A 63 8.19 11.77 -26.78
C LEU A 63 8.50 13.17 -27.32
N GLN A 64 9.31 13.95 -26.59
CA GLN A 64 9.74 15.28 -27.04
C GLN A 64 10.53 15.21 -28.36
N GLN A 65 11.37 14.18 -28.54
CA GLN A 65 12.12 13.98 -29.80
C GLN A 65 11.21 13.62 -30.97
N LYS A 66 10.17 12.81 -30.74
CA LYS A 66 9.26 12.36 -31.80
C LYS A 66 8.15 13.37 -32.11
N TRP A 67 7.66 14.13 -31.13
CA TRP A 67 6.47 15.00 -31.23
C TRP A 67 6.78 16.39 -30.67
N PRO A 68 7.22 17.35 -31.50
CA PRO A 68 7.63 18.68 -31.02
C PRO A 68 6.48 19.48 -30.37
N HIS A 69 5.22 19.13 -30.64
CA HIS A 69 4.05 19.73 -30.01
C HIS A 69 3.92 19.42 -28.51
N THR A 70 4.56 18.37 -27.98
CA THR A 70 4.49 18.03 -26.54
C THR A 70 5.55 18.76 -25.70
N ARG A 71 6.30 19.69 -26.30
CA ARG A 71 7.39 20.41 -25.62
C ARG A 71 6.91 21.18 -24.39
N TRP A 72 5.72 21.77 -24.43
CA TRP A 72 5.16 22.50 -23.28
C TRP A 72 4.99 21.60 -22.05
N PHE A 73 4.54 20.36 -22.25
CA PHE A 73 4.37 19.39 -21.18
C PHE A 73 5.71 18.88 -20.67
N ALA A 74 6.64 18.55 -21.57
CA ALA A 74 7.99 18.11 -21.19
C ALA A 74 8.75 19.20 -20.40
N ALA A 75 8.61 20.46 -20.81
CA ALA A 75 9.22 21.60 -20.13
C ALA A 75 8.77 21.69 -18.67
N MET A 76 7.49 21.41 -18.37
CA MET A 76 6.92 21.45 -17.02
C MET A 76 7.68 20.56 -16.03
N PHE A 77 8.23 19.43 -16.48
CA PHE A 77 8.96 18.47 -15.64
C PHE A 77 10.48 18.58 -15.74
N LEU A 78 11.03 19.06 -16.87
CA LEU A 78 12.47 19.07 -17.13
C LEU A 78 13.12 20.45 -16.97
N GLU A 79 12.41 21.52 -17.33
CA GLU A 79 12.98 22.86 -17.52
C GLU A 79 12.61 23.85 -16.38
N ARG A 80 11.68 23.48 -15.49
CA ARG A 80 11.15 24.36 -14.42
C ARG A 80 11.92 24.28 -13.08
N GLY A 81 13.21 23.95 -13.13
CA GLY A 81 14.08 23.87 -11.95
C GLY A 81 14.13 22.49 -11.27
N PRO A 82 14.70 22.39 -10.06
CA PRO A 82 14.97 21.10 -9.43
C PRO A 82 13.76 20.49 -8.70
N CYS A 83 12.75 21.28 -8.34
CA CYS A 83 11.61 20.84 -7.51
C CYS A 83 10.70 19.77 -8.15
N PRO A 84 10.46 19.74 -9.48
CA PRO A 84 9.68 18.67 -10.10
C PRO A 84 10.28 17.26 -9.92
N TYR A 85 11.60 17.12 -9.90
CA TYR A 85 12.27 15.82 -9.74
C TYR A 85 11.95 15.08 -8.42
N PRO A 86 12.16 15.67 -7.23
CA PRO A 86 11.76 15.04 -5.97
C PRO A 86 10.24 14.89 -5.86
N THR A 87 9.47 15.82 -6.42
CA THR A 87 7.99 15.73 -6.44
C THR A 87 7.53 14.46 -7.16
N MET A 88 8.06 14.21 -8.36
CA MET A 88 7.72 13.00 -9.12
C MET A 88 8.27 11.73 -8.46
N LEU A 89 9.46 11.79 -7.85
CA LEU A 89 10.00 10.65 -7.11
C LEU A 89 9.08 10.25 -5.94
N LEU A 90 8.66 11.21 -5.12
CA LEU A 90 7.72 10.95 -4.02
C LEU A 90 6.38 10.46 -4.54
N PHE A 91 5.90 11.01 -5.66
CA PHE A 91 4.66 10.56 -6.29
C PHE A 91 4.72 9.09 -6.74
N PHE A 92 5.75 8.70 -7.48
CA PHE A 92 5.91 7.30 -7.93
C PHE A 92 6.18 6.35 -6.76
N TRP A 93 6.85 6.81 -5.71
CA TRP A 93 7.06 6.00 -4.51
C TRP A 93 5.76 5.77 -3.76
N ALA A 94 4.96 6.81 -3.54
CA ALA A 94 3.62 6.68 -2.96
C ALA A 94 2.75 5.73 -3.79
N LEU A 95 2.74 5.91 -5.11
CA LEU A 95 1.97 5.07 -6.03
C LEU A 95 2.39 3.59 -5.95
N THR A 96 3.69 3.33 -5.85
CA THR A 96 4.23 1.98 -5.71
C THR A 96 3.84 1.34 -4.38
N LEU A 97 3.93 2.09 -3.27
CA LEU A 97 3.48 1.62 -1.95
C LEU A 97 2.00 1.25 -1.98
N LEU A 98 1.17 2.13 -2.55
CA LEU A 98 -0.28 1.90 -2.70
C LEU A 98 -0.58 0.70 -3.59
N PHE A 99 0.13 0.54 -4.70
CA PHE A 99 -0.04 -0.60 -5.60
C PHE A 99 0.32 -1.93 -4.91
N ILE A 100 1.40 -1.97 -4.14
CA ILE A 100 1.76 -3.16 -3.35
C ILE A 100 0.69 -3.45 -2.30
N LYS A 101 0.24 -2.43 -1.55
CA LYS A 101 -0.85 -2.59 -0.56
C LYS A 101 -2.12 -3.14 -1.21
N TRP A 102 -2.53 -2.58 -2.34
CA TRP A 102 -3.67 -3.04 -3.13
C TRP A 102 -3.55 -4.52 -3.52
N ARG A 103 -2.38 -4.93 -4.01
CA ARG A 103 -2.14 -6.33 -4.38
C ARG A 103 -2.17 -7.26 -3.17
N LYS A 104 -1.60 -6.85 -2.04
CA LYS A 104 -1.66 -7.61 -0.78
C LYS A 104 -3.09 -7.74 -0.26
N LEU A 105 -3.89 -6.68 -0.32
CA LEU A 105 -5.30 -6.70 0.07
C LEU A 105 -6.10 -7.70 -0.78
N LEU A 106 -5.96 -7.65 -2.10
CA LEU A 106 -6.63 -8.59 -2.99
C LEU A 106 -6.17 -10.04 -2.75
N PHE A 107 -4.92 -10.25 -2.36
CA PHE A 107 -4.44 -11.57 -1.97
C PHE A 107 -5.08 -12.04 -0.66
N GLN A 108 -5.21 -11.16 0.33
CA GLN A 108 -5.88 -11.48 1.60
C GLN A 108 -7.37 -11.75 1.41
N GLN A 109 -8.07 -11.05 0.51
CA GLN A 109 -9.48 -11.32 0.21
C GLN A 109 -9.73 -12.74 -0.31
N ARG A 110 -8.73 -13.40 -0.91
CA ARG A 110 -8.84 -14.81 -1.31
C ARG A 110 -9.01 -15.76 -0.13
N SER A 111 -8.64 -15.33 1.09
CA SER A 111 -8.87 -16.12 2.31
C SER A 111 -10.34 -16.38 2.58
N PHE A 112 -11.25 -15.49 2.17
CA PHE A 112 -12.70 -15.68 2.31
C PHE A 112 -13.24 -16.85 1.48
N GLY A 113 -12.54 -17.24 0.41
CA GLY A 113 -12.92 -18.39 -0.42
C GLY A 113 -12.57 -19.75 0.21
N LEU A 114 -11.79 -19.77 1.30
CA LEU A 114 -11.45 -21.00 2.00
C LEU A 114 -12.45 -21.24 3.13
N SER A 115 -13.34 -22.21 2.95
CA SER A 115 -14.24 -22.65 4.02
C SER A 115 -13.48 -23.54 5.02
N ILE A 116 -12.87 -22.91 6.02
CA ILE A 116 -12.12 -23.62 7.08
C ILE A 116 -13.06 -24.23 8.12
N ILE A 117 -14.13 -23.52 8.47
CA ILE A 117 -15.17 -24.00 9.38
C ILE A 117 -16.21 -24.79 8.55
N PRO A 118 -16.59 -26.01 8.96
CA PRO A 118 -17.66 -26.76 8.32
C PRO A 118 -18.97 -25.95 8.30
N GLN A 119 -19.60 -25.82 7.13
CA GLN A 119 -20.83 -25.03 6.97
C GLN A 119 -22.10 -25.75 7.46
N GLU A 120 -21.95 -26.97 7.97
CA GLU A 120 -23.09 -27.77 8.44
C GLU A 120 -23.82 -27.04 9.59
N PRO A 121 -25.16 -26.95 9.56
CA PRO A 121 -25.95 -26.25 10.58
C PRO A 121 -25.77 -26.82 12.00
N GLU A 122 -25.44 -28.12 12.10
CA GLU A 122 -25.25 -28.81 13.37
C GLU A 122 -23.81 -28.70 13.92
N PHE A 123 -22.89 -28.08 13.17
CA PHE A 123 -21.51 -27.95 13.61
C PHE A 123 -21.42 -26.98 14.79
N VAL A 124 -21.00 -27.51 15.94
CA VAL A 124 -20.75 -26.78 17.17
C VAL A 124 -19.24 -26.68 17.41
N LEU A 125 -18.79 -25.48 17.77
CA LEU A 125 -17.42 -25.24 18.21
C LEU A 125 -17.27 -25.58 19.69
N THR A 126 -16.59 -26.70 19.94
CA THR A 126 -16.15 -27.16 21.26
C THR A 126 -14.62 -27.21 21.29
N SER A 127 -14.04 -27.43 22.47
CA SER A 127 -12.58 -27.57 22.63
C SER A 127 -11.98 -28.70 21.78
N ALA A 128 -12.74 -29.78 21.57
CA ALA A 128 -12.34 -30.90 20.72
C ALA A 128 -12.39 -30.56 19.22
N THR A 129 -13.49 -29.97 18.74
CA THR A 129 -13.63 -29.62 17.31
C THR A 129 -12.75 -28.43 16.93
N ALA A 130 -12.44 -27.53 17.87
CA ALA A 130 -11.51 -26.43 17.66
C ALA A 130 -10.11 -26.91 17.24
N ARG A 131 -9.63 -28.04 17.80
CA ARG A 131 -8.33 -28.61 17.42
C ARG A 131 -8.34 -29.12 15.97
N GLU A 132 -9.42 -29.82 15.58
CA GLU A 132 -9.60 -30.31 14.22
C GLU A 132 -9.66 -29.16 13.19
N VAL A 133 -10.36 -28.07 13.53
CA VAL A 133 -10.43 -26.87 12.69
C VAL A 133 -9.04 -26.21 12.54
N ARG A 134 -8.25 -26.15 13.61
CA ARG A 134 -6.87 -25.62 13.58
C ARG A 134 -5.95 -26.50 12.74
N ASP A 135 -6.02 -27.82 12.89
CA ASP A 135 -5.22 -28.75 12.10
C ASP A 135 -5.58 -28.66 10.61
N ARG A 136 -6.87 -28.60 10.28
CA ARG A 136 -7.35 -28.39 8.91
C ARG A 136 -6.84 -27.08 8.31
N MET A 137 -6.82 -26.01 9.09
CA MET A 137 -6.27 -24.72 8.66
C MET A 137 -4.76 -24.80 8.38
N CYS A 138 -3.99 -25.48 9.23
CA CYS A 138 -2.55 -25.71 9.02
C CYS A 138 -2.25 -26.57 7.78
N HIS A 139 -3.18 -27.44 7.37
CA HIS A 139 -3.06 -28.20 6.13
C HIS A 139 -3.41 -27.40 4.87
N LEU A 140 -4.33 -26.43 4.96
CA LEU A 140 -4.79 -25.62 3.82
C LEU A 140 -3.88 -24.41 3.53
N VAL A 141 -3.20 -23.89 4.55
CA VAL A 141 -2.43 -22.63 4.48
C VAL A 141 -1.01 -22.85 5.00
N ASP A 142 -0.02 -22.25 4.32
CA ASP A 142 1.39 -22.41 4.75
C ASP A 142 1.69 -21.87 6.13
N ASN A 143 1.17 -20.68 6.43
CA ASN A 143 1.32 -20.06 7.72
C ASN A 143 0.09 -19.16 8.01
N PRO A 144 -0.88 -19.65 8.81
CA PRO A 144 -2.13 -18.95 9.10
C PRO A 144 -1.94 -17.53 9.66
N HIS A 145 -0.85 -17.28 10.40
CA HIS A 145 -0.55 -15.99 11.03
C HIS A 145 -0.30 -14.84 10.05
N HIS A 146 -0.05 -15.13 8.77
CA HIS A 146 0.14 -14.10 7.74
C HIS A 146 -1.18 -13.54 7.20
N PHE A 147 -2.31 -14.19 7.48
CA PHE A 147 -3.64 -13.76 7.06
C PHE A 147 -4.40 -13.24 8.27
N VAL A 148 -5.00 -12.04 8.14
CA VAL A 148 -5.74 -11.40 9.24
C VAL A 148 -6.87 -12.31 9.75
N LEU A 149 -7.70 -12.82 8.84
CA LEU A 149 -8.82 -13.71 9.19
C LEU A 149 -8.36 -14.98 9.93
N PHE A 150 -7.37 -15.69 9.38
CA PHE A 150 -6.92 -16.96 9.94
C PHE A 150 -6.18 -16.77 11.26
N ASN A 151 -5.41 -15.68 11.40
CA ASN A 151 -4.79 -15.32 12.67
C ASN A 151 -5.83 -15.04 13.77
N ARG A 152 -6.94 -14.35 13.44
CA ARG A 152 -8.05 -14.11 14.38
C ARG A 152 -8.73 -15.42 14.80
N ILE A 153 -9.02 -16.29 13.82
CA ILE A 153 -9.65 -17.60 14.09
C ILE A 153 -8.71 -18.46 14.94
N ASP A 154 -7.42 -18.58 14.60
CA ASP A 154 -6.45 -19.36 15.36
C ASP A 154 -6.37 -18.89 16.82
N LEU A 155 -6.28 -17.57 17.03
CA LEU A 155 -6.21 -16.99 18.37
C LEU A 155 -7.49 -17.25 19.17
N ALA A 156 -8.66 -17.13 18.56
CA ALA A 156 -9.93 -17.42 19.22
C ALA A 156 -10.05 -18.91 19.60
N LEU A 157 -9.66 -19.82 18.69
CA LEU A 157 -9.69 -21.27 18.94
C LEU A 157 -8.65 -21.72 19.96
N ALA A 158 -7.44 -21.13 19.95
CA ALA A 158 -6.39 -21.43 20.91
C ALA A 158 -6.80 -21.03 22.34
N ASN A 159 -7.52 -19.92 22.47
CA ASN A 159 -7.99 -19.44 23.77
C ASN A 159 -9.25 -20.18 24.26
N LEU A 160 -10.02 -20.80 23.37
CA LEU A 160 -11.21 -21.60 23.72
C LEU A 160 -10.90 -22.72 24.72
N HIS A 161 -9.71 -23.33 24.65
CA HIS A 161 -9.31 -24.39 25.59
C HIS A 161 -8.98 -23.85 27.00
N ASN A 162 -8.54 -22.60 27.09
CA ASN A 162 -8.09 -22.00 28.35
C ASN A 162 -9.16 -21.14 29.03
N ILE A 163 -10.28 -20.87 28.35
CA ILE A 163 -11.28 -19.90 28.76
C ILE A 163 -12.60 -20.61 29.06
N GLY A 164 -13.11 -20.41 30.28
CA GLY A 164 -14.37 -21.00 30.74
C GLY A 164 -15.64 -20.27 30.29
N HIS A 165 -15.54 -19.09 29.65
CA HIS A 165 -16.70 -18.29 29.23
C HIS A 165 -16.62 -17.82 27.77
N THR A 166 -17.70 -18.01 27.02
CA THR A 166 -17.80 -17.54 25.61
C THR A 166 -17.67 -16.02 25.46
N ALA A 167 -18.02 -15.26 26.50
CA ALA A 167 -17.91 -13.81 26.55
C ALA A 167 -16.46 -13.32 26.43
N ASP A 168 -15.50 -14.06 27.00
CA ASP A 168 -14.09 -13.69 26.99
C ASP A 168 -13.47 -13.89 25.58
N VAL A 169 -13.95 -14.88 24.82
CA VAL A 169 -13.53 -15.09 23.42
C VAL A 169 -13.99 -13.94 22.53
N ALA A 170 -15.22 -13.45 22.73
CA ALA A 170 -15.71 -12.28 22.01
C ALA A 170 -14.92 -11.01 22.37
N ALA A 171 -14.52 -10.85 23.63
CA ALA A 171 -13.66 -9.74 24.06
C ALA A 171 -12.27 -9.79 23.41
N ILE A 172 -11.64 -10.96 23.33
CA ILE A 172 -10.35 -11.15 22.66
C ILE A 172 -10.46 -10.83 21.16
N LEU A 173 -11.51 -11.31 20.49
CA LEU A 173 -11.76 -11.02 19.08
C LEU A 173 -11.93 -9.52 18.83
N LYS A 174 -12.61 -8.81 19.73
CA LYS A 174 -12.76 -7.35 19.65
C LYS A 174 -11.42 -6.63 19.78
N VAL A 175 -10.63 -6.96 20.81
CA VAL A 175 -9.28 -6.38 21.01
C VAL A 175 -8.39 -6.65 19.79
N GLN A 176 -8.45 -7.85 19.22
CA GLN A 176 -7.71 -8.17 18.01
C GLN A 176 -8.19 -7.35 16.81
N SER A 177 -9.50 -7.07 16.71
CA SER A 177 -10.03 -6.20 15.65
C SER A 177 -9.47 -4.79 15.71
N GLU A 178 -9.52 -4.19 16.89
CA GLU A 178 -8.98 -2.87 17.16
C GLU A 178 -7.47 -2.81 16.85
N ASN A 179 -6.71 -3.86 17.20
CA ASN A 179 -5.29 -3.96 16.89
C ASN A 179 -5.00 -4.03 15.39
N ASP A 180 -5.78 -4.79 14.62
CA ASP A 180 -5.59 -4.92 13.18
C ASP A 180 -5.94 -3.61 12.46
N GLU A 181 -7.01 -2.93 12.87
CA GLU A 181 -7.39 -1.59 12.38
C GLU A 181 -6.28 -0.58 12.65
N ALA A 182 -5.75 -0.53 13.87
CA ALA A 182 -4.63 0.34 14.24
C ALA A 182 -3.37 0.02 13.41
N GLN A 183 -3.09 -1.26 13.16
CA GLN A 183 -1.96 -1.66 12.33
C GLN A 183 -2.12 -1.22 10.87
N VAL A 184 -3.31 -1.38 10.29
CA VAL A 184 -3.62 -0.91 8.93
C VAL A 184 -3.46 0.60 8.85
N ALA A 185 -4.01 1.35 9.81
CA ALA A 185 -3.86 2.80 9.88
C ALA A 185 -2.39 3.23 9.96
N ALA A 186 -1.60 2.60 10.85
CA ALA A 186 -0.18 2.88 11.02
C ALA A 186 0.65 2.64 9.74
N SER A 187 0.23 1.68 8.90
CA SER A 187 0.93 1.37 7.65
C SER A 187 0.89 2.51 6.61
N TYR A 188 -0.02 3.48 6.75
CA TYR A 188 -0.09 4.67 5.89
C TYR A 188 0.86 5.80 6.31
N GLY A 189 1.59 5.69 7.43
CA GLY A 189 2.37 6.81 7.97
C GLY A 189 3.37 7.43 6.98
N ILE A 190 4.06 6.61 6.18
CA ILE A 190 4.98 7.11 5.14
C ILE A 190 4.22 7.82 4.01
N ILE A 191 3.08 7.24 3.59
CA ILE A 191 2.25 7.79 2.52
C ILE A 191 1.67 9.15 2.94
N GLN A 192 1.23 9.28 4.19
CA GLN A 192 0.82 10.57 4.77
C GLN A 192 1.94 11.60 4.76
N GLY A 193 3.17 11.20 5.08
CA GLY A 193 4.35 12.05 4.94
C GLY A 193 4.54 12.57 3.51
N PHE A 194 4.33 11.73 2.50
CA PHE A 194 4.42 12.13 1.09
C PHE A 194 3.27 13.04 0.66
N MET A 195 2.04 12.78 1.11
CA MET A 195 0.88 13.63 0.83
C MET A 195 1.06 15.05 1.37
N TRP A 196 1.77 15.20 2.50
CA TRP A 196 2.16 16.50 3.02
C TRP A 196 3.37 17.10 2.27
N GLY A 197 4.38 16.28 1.99
CA GLY A 197 5.64 16.75 1.38
C GLY A 197 5.50 17.23 -0.07
N ILE A 198 4.64 16.59 -0.88
CA ILE A 198 4.44 16.94 -2.29
C ILE A 198 3.94 18.40 -2.46
N PRO A 199 2.83 18.83 -1.82
CA PRO A 199 2.40 20.22 -1.87
C PRO A 199 3.44 21.22 -1.36
N VAL A 200 4.19 20.86 -0.32
CA VAL A 200 5.26 21.71 0.23
C VAL A 200 6.37 21.90 -0.80
N LEU A 201 6.79 20.85 -1.51
CA LEU A 201 7.76 20.96 -2.61
C LEU A 201 7.23 21.85 -3.76
N GLY A 202 5.94 21.77 -4.06
CA GLY A 202 5.28 22.67 -5.02
C GLY A 202 5.39 24.14 -4.59
N PHE A 203 5.11 24.42 -3.31
CA PHE A 203 5.24 25.76 -2.73
C PHE A 203 6.71 26.24 -2.70
N ILE A 204 7.67 25.37 -2.40
CA ILE A 204 9.10 25.71 -2.49
C ILE A 204 9.45 26.09 -3.93
N GLY A 205 8.93 25.36 -4.92
CA GLY A 205 9.10 25.68 -6.34
C GLY A 205 8.58 27.07 -6.70
N THR A 206 7.41 27.48 -6.20
CA THR A 206 6.90 28.83 -6.44
C THR A 206 7.73 29.92 -5.76
N VAL A 207 8.09 29.72 -4.49
CA VAL A 207 8.95 30.67 -3.76
C VAL A 207 10.28 30.87 -4.50
N GLN A 208 10.90 29.79 -4.98
CA GLN A 208 12.13 29.87 -5.76
C GLN A 208 11.94 30.63 -7.07
N GLY A 209 10.91 30.29 -7.86
CA GLY A 209 10.66 30.95 -9.15
C GLY A 209 10.32 32.43 -9.00
N LEU A 210 9.51 32.79 -7.99
CA LEU A 210 9.18 34.17 -7.66
C LEU A 210 10.40 34.96 -7.18
N SER A 211 11.21 34.38 -6.30
CA SER A 211 12.41 35.04 -5.77
C SER A 211 13.42 35.36 -6.87
N GLN A 212 13.64 34.42 -7.80
CA GLN A 212 14.53 34.65 -8.95
C GLN A 212 13.98 35.71 -9.91
N ALA A 213 12.68 35.66 -10.20
CA ALA A 213 12.01 36.63 -11.06
C ALA A 213 12.10 38.06 -10.51
N ILE A 214 11.81 38.24 -9.22
CA ILE A 214 11.87 39.54 -8.55
C ILE A 214 13.32 40.03 -8.43
N GLY A 215 14.26 39.16 -8.07
CA GLY A 215 15.67 39.50 -7.97
C GLY A 215 16.24 40.05 -9.28
N ALA A 216 15.98 39.37 -10.39
CA ALA A 216 16.41 39.82 -11.72
C ALA A 216 15.82 41.19 -12.11
N PHE A 217 14.59 41.48 -11.67
CA PHE A 217 13.97 42.78 -11.87
C PHE A 217 14.62 43.88 -11.04
N THR A 218 14.89 43.62 -9.76
CA THR A 218 15.62 44.55 -8.90
C THR A 218 17.00 44.86 -9.46
N ASP A 219 17.75 43.87 -9.95
CA ASP A 219 19.06 44.06 -10.57
C ASP A 219 18.99 44.95 -11.82
N THR A 220 17.91 44.83 -12.60
CA THR A 220 17.69 45.69 -13.77
C THR A 220 17.45 47.14 -13.35
N LEU A 221 16.72 47.37 -12.26
CA LEU A 221 16.43 48.71 -11.74
C LEU A 221 17.68 49.36 -11.14
N THR A 222 18.49 48.62 -10.38
CA THR A 222 19.71 49.15 -9.75
C THR A 222 20.81 49.46 -10.77
N ALA A 223 20.85 48.73 -11.89
CA ALA A 223 21.77 49.00 -12.99
C ALA A 223 21.43 50.26 -13.82
N GLY A 224 20.36 50.99 -13.47
CA GLY A 224 19.91 52.17 -14.22
C GLY A 224 19.33 51.81 -15.59
N GLY A 225 18.69 50.64 -15.71
CA GLY A 225 18.15 50.13 -16.96
C GLY A 225 17.23 51.14 -17.67
N ASP A 226 17.41 51.27 -18.97
CA ASP A 226 16.54 52.07 -19.82
C ASP A 226 15.13 51.44 -19.93
N LEU A 227 14.18 52.17 -20.53
CA LEU A 227 12.79 51.70 -20.67
C LEU A 227 12.69 50.34 -21.39
N VAL A 228 13.64 50.06 -22.29
CA VAL A 228 13.74 48.78 -23.01
C VAL A 228 14.15 47.65 -22.07
N ALA A 229 15.19 47.86 -21.25
CA ALA A 229 15.62 46.90 -20.24
C ALA A 229 14.52 46.61 -19.21
N ILE A 230 13.82 47.64 -18.73
CA ILE A 230 12.69 47.48 -17.79
C ILE A 230 11.57 46.64 -18.42
N ARG A 231 11.20 46.92 -19.68
CA ARG A 231 10.17 46.14 -20.40
C ARG A 231 10.59 44.68 -20.60
N ALA A 232 11.86 44.44 -20.94
CA ALA A 232 12.40 43.09 -21.07
C ALA A 232 12.38 42.35 -19.74
N SER A 233 12.75 43.02 -18.66
CA SER A 233 12.76 42.46 -17.31
C SER A 233 11.36 42.10 -16.81
N LEU A 234 10.35 42.95 -17.06
CA LEU A 234 8.94 42.62 -16.78
C LEU A 234 8.45 41.38 -17.53
N LYS A 235 8.89 41.20 -18.79
CA LYS A 235 8.59 39.97 -19.55
C LYS A 235 9.25 38.74 -18.92
N THR A 236 10.47 38.88 -18.41
CA THR A 236 11.15 37.81 -17.67
C THR A 236 10.44 37.50 -16.35
N VAL A 237 10.02 38.52 -15.59
CA VAL A 237 9.28 38.33 -14.33
C VAL A 237 7.97 37.58 -14.55
N THR A 238 7.19 38.00 -15.54
CA THR A 238 5.92 37.35 -15.87
C THR A 238 6.11 35.91 -16.35
N GLY A 239 7.19 35.61 -17.08
CA GLY A 239 7.57 34.24 -17.44
C GLY A 239 8.01 33.40 -16.23
N GLY A 240 8.77 33.98 -15.30
CA GLY A 240 9.16 33.33 -14.04
C GLY A 240 7.97 33.03 -13.13
N LEU A 241 7.00 33.93 -13.08
CA LEU A 241 5.72 33.72 -12.38
C LEU A 241 4.92 32.55 -12.98
N ALA A 242 4.81 32.48 -14.31
CA ALA A 242 4.13 31.37 -14.97
C ALA A 242 4.82 30.02 -14.68
N THR A 243 6.14 29.99 -14.78
CA THR A 243 7.01 28.84 -14.43
C THR A 243 6.76 28.38 -12.99
N ALA A 244 6.74 29.33 -12.04
CA ALA A 244 6.47 29.07 -10.64
C ALA A 244 5.10 28.38 -10.45
N PHE A 245 4.02 28.95 -10.97
CA PHE A 245 2.69 28.36 -10.84
C PHE A 245 2.57 26.97 -11.47
N GLU A 246 3.21 26.73 -12.61
CA GLU A 246 3.25 25.41 -13.23
C GLU A 246 3.84 24.34 -12.28
N THR A 247 4.93 24.65 -11.56
CA THR A 247 5.53 23.68 -10.61
C THR A 247 4.59 23.32 -9.46
N THR A 248 3.85 24.30 -8.92
CA THR A 248 2.83 24.04 -7.90
C THR A 248 1.65 23.27 -8.47
N LEU A 249 1.22 23.58 -9.70
CA LEU A 249 0.12 22.86 -10.35
C LEU A 249 0.45 21.36 -10.48
N VAL A 250 1.66 20.99 -10.90
CA VAL A 250 2.09 19.58 -10.94
C VAL A 250 1.95 18.94 -9.56
N ALA A 251 2.52 19.57 -8.53
CA ALA A 251 2.51 19.04 -7.17
C ALA A 251 1.09 18.83 -6.64
N LEU A 252 0.19 19.78 -6.85
CA LEU A 252 -1.20 19.69 -6.42
C LEU A 252 -1.97 18.59 -7.16
N VAL A 253 -1.77 18.47 -8.47
CA VAL A 253 -2.40 17.39 -9.26
C VAL A 253 -1.92 16.02 -8.79
N CYS A 254 -0.61 15.86 -8.56
CA CYS A 254 -0.04 14.63 -8.02
C CYS A 254 -0.59 14.30 -6.62
N ALA A 255 -0.62 15.28 -5.72
CA ALA A 255 -1.14 15.10 -4.36
C ALA A 255 -2.64 14.73 -4.37
N PHE A 256 -3.43 15.40 -5.20
CA PHE A 256 -4.85 15.12 -5.34
C PHE A 256 -5.10 13.71 -5.89
N ALA A 257 -4.38 13.30 -6.93
CA ALA A 257 -4.49 11.95 -7.49
C ALA A 257 -4.14 10.88 -6.45
N LEU A 258 -3.06 11.08 -5.67
CA LEU A 258 -2.70 10.16 -4.58
C LEU A 258 -3.77 10.11 -3.50
N GLN A 259 -4.32 11.26 -3.10
CA GLN A 259 -5.37 11.33 -2.08
C GLN A 259 -6.59 10.50 -2.49
N LEU A 260 -7.03 10.56 -3.75
CA LEU A 260 -8.14 9.75 -4.24
C LEU A 260 -7.85 8.25 -4.15
N ILE A 261 -6.65 7.82 -4.55
CA ILE A 261 -6.24 6.40 -4.49
C ILE A 261 -6.18 5.92 -3.03
N VAL A 262 -5.61 6.73 -2.13
CA VAL A 262 -5.55 6.44 -0.69
C VAL A 262 -6.94 6.26 -0.13
N SER A 263 -7.86 7.20 -0.37
CA SER A 263 -9.22 7.13 0.14
C SER A 263 -9.94 5.87 -0.33
N PHE A 264 -9.78 5.49 -1.60
CA PHE A 264 -10.39 4.28 -2.14
C PHE A 264 -9.81 3.00 -1.52
N LEU A 265 -8.48 2.92 -1.40
CA LEU A 265 -7.83 1.75 -0.80
C LEU A 265 -8.15 1.61 0.69
N GLN A 266 -8.22 2.71 1.44
CA GLN A 266 -8.63 2.71 2.84
C GLN A 266 -10.07 2.21 3.01
N ALA A 267 -10.99 2.63 2.13
CA ALA A 267 -12.36 2.12 2.15
C ALA A 267 -12.40 0.59 1.94
N MET A 268 -11.64 0.08 0.98
CA MET A 268 -11.56 -1.36 0.74
C MET A 268 -10.88 -2.15 1.87
N GLU A 269 -9.85 -1.59 2.51
CA GLU A 269 -9.23 -2.22 3.68
C GLU A 269 -10.20 -2.24 4.88
N SER A 270 -10.99 -1.17 5.09
CA SER A 270 -12.03 -1.13 6.12
C SER A 270 -13.09 -2.21 5.87
N GLU A 271 -13.63 -2.27 4.65
CA GLU A 271 -14.62 -3.29 4.28
C GLU A 271 -14.07 -4.72 4.45
N PHE A 272 -12.78 -4.94 4.13
CA PHE A 272 -12.13 -6.22 4.37
C PHE A 272 -12.06 -6.58 5.86
N LEU A 273 -11.72 -5.63 6.74
CA LEU A 273 -11.65 -5.86 8.19
C LEU A 273 -13.05 -6.11 8.77
N ASP A 274 -14.06 -5.37 8.31
CA ASP A 274 -15.46 -5.58 8.69
C ASP A 274 -15.93 -6.98 8.31
N ASN A 275 -15.66 -7.43 7.09
CA ASN A 275 -15.96 -8.79 6.65
C ASN A 275 -15.24 -9.86 7.50
N CYS A 276 -13.98 -9.61 7.90
CA CYS A 276 -13.27 -10.50 8.82
C CYS A 276 -13.97 -10.58 10.17
N ASN A 277 -14.41 -9.45 10.70
CA ASN A 277 -15.13 -9.37 11.97
C ASN A 277 -16.48 -10.12 11.90
N ASP A 278 -17.23 -9.92 10.82
CA ASP A 278 -18.52 -10.59 10.57
C ASP A 278 -18.35 -12.11 10.51
N ILE A 279 -17.33 -12.61 9.80
CA ILE A 279 -17.05 -14.05 9.73
C ILE A 279 -16.67 -14.59 11.11
N CYS A 280 -15.79 -13.91 11.85
CA CYS A 280 -15.40 -14.35 13.19
C CYS A 280 -16.60 -14.36 14.15
N SER A 281 -17.44 -13.33 14.11
CA SER A 281 -18.65 -13.25 14.94
C SER A 281 -19.65 -14.35 14.60
N ARG A 282 -19.98 -14.55 13.31
CA ARG A 282 -20.99 -15.55 12.90
C ARG A 282 -20.51 -16.99 13.03
N GLN A 283 -19.28 -17.28 12.60
CA GLN A 283 -18.78 -18.65 12.52
C GLN A 283 -18.07 -19.09 13.79
N VAL A 284 -17.43 -18.19 14.54
CA VAL A 284 -16.77 -18.53 15.81
C VAL A 284 -17.71 -18.21 16.96
N ALA A 285 -18.01 -16.93 17.20
CA ALA A 285 -18.77 -16.54 18.39
C ALA A 285 -20.21 -17.10 18.42
N GLY A 286 -20.90 -17.10 17.30
CA GLY A 286 -22.28 -17.58 17.17
C GLY A 286 -22.45 -19.10 17.22
N ARG A 287 -21.36 -19.88 17.09
CA ARG A 287 -21.38 -21.36 17.11
C ARG A 287 -20.65 -21.96 18.30
N LEU A 288 -20.12 -21.12 19.19
CA LEU A 288 -19.50 -21.55 20.44
C LEU A 288 -20.54 -22.20 21.36
N ARG A 289 -20.23 -23.41 21.84
CA ARG A 289 -20.89 -23.97 23.03
C ARG A 289 -19.81 -24.40 24.01
N LEU A 290 -19.98 -24.02 25.27
CA LEU A 290 -19.15 -24.55 26.34
C LEU A 290 -19.51 -26.02 26.50
N GLN A 291 -18.49 -26.85 26.63
CA GLN A 291 -18.69 -28.22 27.08
C GLN A 291 -18.99 -28.10 28.58
N GLU A 292 -20.25 -28.29 28.96
CA GLU A 292 -20.59 -28.56 30.36
C GLU A 292 -20.02 -29.95 30.67
N ASP A 293 -19.07 -30.00 31.61
CA ASP A 293 -18.55 -31.26 32.17
C ASP A 293 -19.65 -32.02 32.94
#